data_AF-A0A1S1QVH9-F1
#
_entry.id   AF-A0A1S1QVH9-F1
#
_cell.length_a   1.000
_cell.length_b   1.000
_cell.length_c   1.000
_cell.angle_alpha   90.00
_cell.angle_beta   90.00
_cell.angle_gamma   90.00
#
_symmetry.space_group_name_H-M   'P 1'
#
loop_
_entity.id
_entity.type
_entity.pdbx_description
1 polymer ?
#
loop_
_entity_poly.entity_id
_entity_poly.type
_entity_poly.pdbx_seq_one_letter_code
_entity_poly.pdbx_strand_id
1 'polypeptide(L)'
;MRFRLGSRLRIRSVASLVPFALAAFFVAPTPAAYAASCGPVTAGDVVAATPYLSTAYGPIAHGVQASSGAWGAARPGLYSPLTGGFNPTGSNLAVVNASWGQNWSVASSDGVNAVFCGYVILSSPYGQVVYGVQYSGSQGRWGNFNRSSNLFYPDNGGWHPLA
;
A
#
# COMPACT_ATOMS: atom_id res chain seq x y z
N MET A 1 -24.09 36.53 80.83
CA MET A 1 -23.11 35.61 81.44
C MET A 1 -22.34 34.88 80.34
N ARG A 2 -21.04 34.67 80.56
CA ARG A 2 -20.06 34.00 79.67
C ARG A 2 -20.21 32.46 79.68
N PHE A 3 -19.56 31.80 78.69
CA PHE A 3 -18.95 30.44 78.59
C PHE A 3 -19.37 29.74 77.28
N ARG A 4 -18.57 29.71 76.19
CA ARG A 4 -17.35 28.92 75.81
C ARG A 4 -17.55 27.40 75.61
N LEU A 5 -17.11 26.95 74.41
CA LEU A 5 -16.53 25.66 73.97
C LEU A 5 -17.30 24.37 74.32
N GLY A 6 -17.53 23.40 73.44
CA GLY A 6 -16.93 23.04 72.16
C GLY A 6 -16.79 21.51 72.11
N SER A 7 -17.06 20.85 70.99
CA SER A 7 -16.61 19.47 70.77
C SER A 7 -16.79 19.04 69.33
N ARG A 8 -15.65 18.69 68.72
CA ARG A 8 -15.42 18.11 67.41
C ARG A 8 -16.19 16.78 67.25
N LEU A 9 -16.59 16.40 66.03
CA LEU A 9 -16.40 15.02 65.56
C LEU A 9 -16.51 14.87 64.02
N ARG A 10 -15.35 14.57 63.41
CA ARG A 10 -15.04 13.61 62.31
C ARG A 10 -16.09 13.43 61.19
N ILE A 11 -15.83 13.93 59.98
CA ILE A 11 -15.15 13.24 58.85
C ILE A 11 -15.63 11.80 58.65
N ARG A 12 -16.30 11.51 57.53
CA ARG A 12 -15.90 10.45 56.56
C ARG A 12 -16.47 10.79 55.17
N SER A 13 -15.57 11.27 54.34
CA SER A 13 -15.71 11.43 52.90
C SER A 13 -15.96 10.06 52.25
N VAL A 14 -17.06 9.90 51.53
CA VAL A 14 -17.21 8.79 50.58
C VAL A 14 -16.79 9.36 49.21
N ALA A 15 -15.60 8.96 48.79
CA ALA A 15 -15.04 9.32 47.50
C ALA A 15 -15.87 8.68 46.38
N SER A 16 -16.54 9.50 45.57
CA SER A 16 -17.09 9.09 44.28
C SER A 16 -15.94 8.69 43.37
N LEU A 17 -15.80 7.39 43.13
CA LEU A 17 -14.94 6.84 42.09
C LEU A 17 -15.60 7.11 40.73
N VAL A 18 -15.12 8.15 40.05
CA VAL A 18 -15.41 8.39 38.63
C VAL A 18 -14.53 7.44 37.81
N PRO A 19 -15.08 6.53 36.98
CA PRO A 19 -14.27 5.80 36.04
C PRO A 19 -13.85 6.77 34.92
N PHE A 20 -12.60 7.21 34.95
CA PHE A 20 -11.94 7.81 33.80
C PHE A 20 -11.76 6.70 32.74
N ALA A 21 -12.67 6.64 31.78
CA ALA A 21 -12.47 5.87 30.56
C ALA A 21 -11.31 6.50 29.80
N LEU A 22 -10.12 5.90 29.91
CA LEU A 22 -8.94 6.26 29.17
C LEU A 22 -9.16 5.86 27.70
N ALA A 23 -9.74 6.77 26.90
CA ALA A 23 -9.80 6.60 25.46
C ALA A 23 -8.37 6.71 24.91
N ALA A 24 -7.75 5.55 24.67
CA ALA A 24 -6.50 5.49 23.92
C ALA A 24 -6.78 5.96 22.49
N PHE A 25 -6.45 7.22 22.21
CA PHE A 25 -6.36 7.72 20.84
C PHE A 25 -5.18 7.01 20.17
N PHE A 26 -5.47 5.89 19.50
CA PHE A 26 -4.57 5.38 18.47
C PHE A 26 -4.60 6.39 17.32
N VAL A 27 -3.66 7.34 17.34
CA VAL A 27 -3.31 8.12 16.15
C VAL A 27 -2.61 7.13 15.23
N ALA A 28 -3.40 6.40 14.43
CA ALA A 28 -2.84 5.70 13.28
C ALA A 28 -2.16 6.76 12.41
N PRO A 29 -0.88 6.61 12.04
CA PRO A 29 -0.26 7.52 11.12
C PRO A 29 -1.11 7.52 9.85
N THR A 30 -1.77 8.64 9.55
CA THR A 30 -2.35 8.85 8.23
C THR A 30 -1.18 8.76 7.25
N PRO A 31 -1.17 7.82 6.29
CA PRO A 31 -0.15 7.81 5.26
C PRO A 31 -0.16 9.21 4.63
N ALA A 32 0.99 9.88 4.67
CA ALA A 32 1.15 11.16 4.01
C ALA A 32 0.81 10.94 2.54
N ALA A 33 -0.14 11.71 1.99
CA ALA A 33 -0.52 11.61 0.59
C ALA A 33 0.75 11.72 -0.26
N TYR A 34 1.24 10.60 -0.80
CA TYR A 34 2.42 10.63 -1.63
C TYR A 34 2.04 11.30 -2.94
N ALA A 35 2.85 12.29 -3.36
CA ALA A 35 2.80 12.75 -4.72
C ALA A 35 3.01 11.55 -5.65
N ALA A 36 2.26 11.49 -6.75
CA ALA A 36 2.32 10.38 -7.70
C ALA A 36 3.70 10.32 -8.37
N SER A 37 4.64 9.61 -7.74
CA SER A 37 6.01 9.45 -8.22
C SER A 37 6.28 7.99 -8.53
N CYS A 38 6.95 7.75 -9.65
CA CYS A 38 7.43 6.44 -10.01
C CYS A 38 8.76 6.13 -9.31
N GLY A 39 8.76 5.11 -8.46
CA GLY A 39 9.95 4.65 -7.76
C GLY A 39 9.83 3.18 -7.41
N PRO A 40 10.91 2.39 -7.50
CA PRO A 40 10.90 1.04 -6.99
C PRO A 40 10.92 1.10 -5.47
N VAL A 41 10.04 0.33 -4.85
CA VAL A 41 10.14 0.02 -3.43
C VAL A 41 10.68 -1.39 -3.33
N THR A 42 11.89 -1.49 -2.76
CA THR A 42 12.56 -2.77 -2.54
C THR A 42 12.49 -3.15 -1.06
N ALA A 43 11.88 -4.28 -0.76
CA ALA A 43 11.77 -4.84 0.59
C ALA A 43 12.12 -6.33 0.56
N GLY A 44 13.33 -6.67 0.98
CA GLY A 44 13.89 -8.02 0.76
C GLY A 44 13.93 -8.36 -0.73
N ASP A 45 13.31 -9.48 -1.09
CA ASP A 45 13.20 -9.97 -2.48
C ASP A 45 11.98 -9.41 -3.24
N VAL A 46 11.27 -8.43 -2.67
CA VAL A 46 10.10 -7.80 -3.29
C VAL A 46 10.50 -6.49 -3.95
N VAL A 47 10.05 -6.29 -5.19
CA VAL A 47 10.10 -5.00 -5.90
C VAL A 47 8.69 -4.61 -6.29
N ALA A 48 8.20 -3.48 -5.76
CA ALA A 48 6.89 -2.94 -6.06
C ALA A 48 6.99 -1.54 -6.66
N ALA A 49 5.99 -1.17 -7.47
CA ALA A 49 5.92 0.16 -8.08
C ALA A 49 5.13 1.14 -7.20
N THR A 50 5.65 2.34 -7.02
CA THR A 50 4.83 3.50 -6.59
C THR A 50 4.22 4.20 -7.82
N PRO A 51 3.07 4.88 -7.68
CA PRO A 51 2.36 5.20 -6.44
C PRO A 51 1.61 4.01 -5.82
N TYR A 52 1.40 4.06 -4.51
CA TYR A 52 0.51 3.14 -3.81
C TYR A 52 -0.95 3.54 -4.02
N LEU A 53 -1.86 2.57 -4.03
CA LEU A 53 -3.29 2.82 -4.08
C LEU A 53 -3.91 2.59 -2.69
N SER A 54 -4.84 3.46 -2.33
CA SER A 54 -5.57 3.41 -1.06
C SER A 54 -6.65 2.32 -1.11
N THR A 55 -6.63 1.44 -0.11
CA THR A 55 -7.57 0.32 0.04
C THR A 55 -8.11 0.25 1.46
N ALA A 56 -9.11 -0.60 1.70
CA ALA A 56 -9.61 -0.89 3.04
C ALA A 56 -8.54 -1.47 4.00
N TYR A 57 -7.47 -2.05 3.46
CA TYR A 57 -6.34 -2.60 4.22
C TYR A 57 -5.16 -1.63 4.34
N GLY A 58 -5.31 -0.39 3.86
CA GLY A 58 -4.24 0.61 3.75
C GLY A 58 -3.64 0.70 2.35
N PRO A 59 -2.49 1.39 2.20
CA PRO A 59 -1.79 1.52 0.93
C PRO A 59 -1.34 0.17 0.38
N ILE A 60 -1.54 -0.09 -0.91
CA ILE A 60 -1.13 -1.33 -1.58
C ILE A 60 -0.52 -1.01 -2.95
N ALA A 61 0.61 -1.63 -3.27
CA ALA A 61 1.25 -1.55 -4.58
C ALA A 61 1.19 -2.89 -5.33
N HIS A 62 1.24 -2.83 -6.66
CA HIS A 62 1.54 -4.02 -7.47
C HIS A 62 3.05 -4.19 -7.56
N GLY A 63 3.53 -5.42 -7.48
CA GLY A 63 4.93 -5.73 -7.64
C GLY A 63 5.17 -7.20 -7.92
N VAL A 64 6.43 -7.60 -7.73
CA VAL A 64 6.89 -8.97 -7.89
C VAL A 64 7.78 -9.35 -6.72
N GLN A 65 7.80 -10.63 -6.38
CA GLN A 65 8.68 -11.21 -5.36
C GLN A 65 9.57 -12.28 -6.00
N ALA A 66 10.89 -12.16 -5.87
CA ALA A 66 11.83 -13.17 -6.33
C ALA A 66 11.65 -14.48 -5.55
N SER A 67 11.82 -15.60 -6.24
CA SER A 67 11.58 -16.94 -5.68
C SER A 67 12.74 -17.48 -4.83
N SER A 68 13.96 -16.92 -4.93
CA SER A 68 15.15 -17.49 -4.28
C SER A 68 16.39 -16.57 -4.30
N GLY A 69 16.38 -15.40 -3.65
CA GLY A 69 17.58 -14.55 -3.43
C GLY A 69 18.34 -14.03 -4.67
N ALA A 70 17.99 -14.52 -5.86
CA ALA A 70 18.51 -14.16 -7.17
C ALA A 70 17.33 -14.12 -8.16
N TRP A 71 17.41 -13.19 -9.11
CA TRP A 71 16.35 -12.89 -10.08
C TRP A 71 16.26 -13.91 -11.24
N GLY A 72 16.10 -15.20 -10.93
CA GLY A 72 15.85 -16.24 -11.94
C GLY A 72 14.35 -16.39 -12.26
N ALA A 73 13.52 -16.36 -11.22
CA ALA A 73 12.07 -16.37 -11.34
C ALA A 73 11.45 -15.52 -10.22
N ALA A 74 10.33 -14.87 -10.53
CA ALA A 74 9.56 -14.08 -9.59
C ALA A 74 8.08 -14.28 -9.81
N ARG A 75 7.29 -14.10 -8.75
CA ARG A 75 5.83 -14.18 -8.79
C ARG A 75 5.22 -12.79 -8.64
N PRO A 76 4.18 -12.44 -9.41
CA PRO A 76 3.46 -11.18 -9.24
C PRO A 76 2.61 -11.21 -7.97
N GLY A 77 2.30 -10.04 -7.45
CA GLY A 77 1.48 -9.92 -6.25
C GLY A 77 1.33 -8.51 -5.72
N LEU A 78 0.56 -8.41 -4.65
CA LEU A 78 0.26 -7.15 -3.97
C LEU A 78 1.14 -7.00 -2.74
N TYR A 79 1.79 -5.85 -2.62
CA TYR A 79 2.66 -5.50 -1.51
C TYR A 79 2.00 -4.45 -0.60
N SER A 80 2.03 -4.69 0.72
CA SER A 80 1.63 -3.72 1.72
C SER A 80 2.87 -3.14 2.42
N PRO A 81 3.15 -1.83 2.31
CA PRO A 81 4.23 -1.20 3.04
C PRO A 81 3.96 -1.12 4.55
N LEU A 82 2.70 -1.23 5.00
CA LEU A 82 2.36 -1.16 6.43
C LEU A 82 2.78 -2.42 7.18
N THR A 83 2.62 -3.59 6.56
CA THR A 83 2.95 -4.88 7.17
C THR A 83 4.26 -5.47 6.66
N GLY A 84 4.83 -4.91 5.58
CA GLY A 84 5.91 -5.54 4.82
C GLY A 84 5.48 -6.83 4.11
N GLY A 85 4.18 -7.13 4.08
CA GLY A 85 3.62 -8.37 3.55
C GLY A 85 3.49 -8.33 2.04
N PHE A 86 3.74 -9.49 1.41
CA PHE A 86 3.50 -9.73 -0.01
C PHE A 86 2.47 -10.84 -0.19
N ASN A 87 1.42 -10.57 -0.95
CA ASN A 87 0.38 -11.52 -1.29
C ASN A 87 0.48 -11.91 -2.78
N PRO A 88 0.99 -13.10 -3.12
CA PRO A 88 1.12 -13.54 -4.50
C PRO A 88 -0.24 -13.65 -5.20
N THR A 89 -0.31 -13.15 -6.43
CA THR A 89 -1.50 -13.24 -7.29
C THR A 89 -1.33 -14.26 -8.42
N GLY A 90 -0.13 -14.83 -8.57
CA GLY A 90 0.19 -15.81 -9.60
C GLY A 90 1.36 -16.72 -9.26
N SER A 91 1.69 -17.61 -10.21
CA SER A 91 2.83 -18.51 -10.13
C SER A 91 4.17 -17.80 -10.41
N ASN A 92 5.27 -18.49 -10.16
CA ASN A 92 6.60 -18.01 -10.54
C ASN A 92 6.72 -17.96 -12.08
N LEU A 93 7.16 -16.82 -12.58
CA LEU A 93 7.47 -16.56 -13.98
C LEU A 93 8.96 -16.27 -14.12
N ALA A 94 9.53 -16.63 -15.27
CA ALA A 94 10.94 -16.34 -15.54
C ALA A 94 11.16 -14.84 -15.62
N VAL A 95 12.22 -14.35 -14.96
CA VAL A 95 12.59 -12.94 -15.00
C VAL A 95 13.39 -12.68 -16.27
N VAL A 96 12.91 -11.72 -17.07
CA VAL A 96 13.59 -11.28 -18.30
C VAL A 96 14.52 -10.11 -18.01
N ASN A 97 14.09 -9.18 -17.16
CA ASN A 97 14.89 -8.03 -16.74
C ASN A 97 14.43 -7.53 -15.37
N ALA A 98 15.29 -7.57 -14.36
CA ALA A 98 14.97 -7.14 -12.99
C ALA A 98 15.05 -5.61 -12.76
N SER A 99 15.64 -4.86 -13.70
CA SER A 99 16.00 -3.45 -13.54
C SER A 99 15.43 -2.57 -14.64
N TRP A 100 14.23 -2.88 -15.13
CA TRP A 100 13.63 -2.15 -16.26
C TRP A 100 13.08 -0.77 -15.89
N GLY A 101 12.41 -0.65 -14.74
CA GLY A 101 11.90 0.59 -14.09
C GLY A 101 11.43 1.73 -15.00
N GLN A 102 10.13 1.97 -15.06
CA GLN A 102 9.55 2.71 -16.18
C GLN A 102 8.40 3.66 -15.77
N ASN A 103 8.40 4.87 -16.35
CA ASN A 103 7.45 5.96 -16.07
C ASN A 103 7.09 6.75 -17.35
N TRP A 104 6.01 6.38 -18.05
CA TRP A 104 5.46 7.18 -19.17
C TRP A 104 3.98 6.91 -19.42
N SER A 105 3.38 7.71 -20.30
CA SER A 105 2.00 7.58 -20.74
C SER A 105 1.80 6.35 -21.63
N VAL A 106 1.08 5.34 -21.15
CA VAL A 106 0.71 4.15 -21.93
C VAL A 106 -0.77 4.15 -22.26
N ALA A 107 -1.10 3.70 -23.47
CA ALA A 107 -2.46 3.37 -23.82
C ALA A 107 -2.91 2.10 -23.09
N SER A 108 -4.13 2.11 -22.60
CA SER A 108 -4.79 1.00 -21.94
C SER A 108 -5.75 0.29 -22.89
N SER A 109 -6.00 -1.00 -22.66
CA SER A 109 -6.93 -1.82 -23.44
C SER A 109 -8.38 -1.33 -23.38
N ASP A 110 -8.71 -0.47 -22.42
CA ASP A 110 -10.02 0.19 -22.29
C ASP A 110 -10.05 1.62 -22.86
N GLY A 111 -9.02 2.01 -23.62
CA GLY A 111 -8.95 3.30 -24.32
C GLY A 111 -8.41 4.47 -23.51
N VAL A 112 -8.10 4.28 -22.23
CA VAL A 112 -7.49 5.34 -21.39
C VAL A 112 -6.00 5.46 -21.67
N ASN A 113 -5.50 6.68 -21.83
CA ASN A 113 -4.07 6.97 -21.86
C ASN A 113 -3.66 7.69 -20.57
N ALA A 114 -2.74 7.09 -19.82
CA ALA A 114 -2.32 7.58 -18.51
C ALA A 114 -0.92 7.06 -18.17
N VAL A 115 -0.29 7.65 -17.15
CA VAL A 115 1.08 7.32 -16.76
C VAL A 115 1.10 5.93 -16.14
N PHE A 116 2.03 5.07 -16.55
CA PHE A 116 2.24 3.75 -15.95
C PHE A 116 3.59 3.67 -15.25
N CYS A 117 3.55 3.02 -14.08
CA CYS A 117 4.69 2.67 -13.26
C CYS A 117 4.76 1.18 -13.04
N GLY A 118 5.88 0.58 -13.41
CA GLY A 118 6.12 -0.85 -13.25
C GLY A 118 7.60 -1.19 -13.19
N TYR A 119 7.89 -2.30 -12.53
CA TYR A 119 9.24 -2.83 -12.37
C TYR A 119 9.23 -4.33 -12.69
N VAL A 120 10.38 -4.79 -13.18
CA VAL A 120 10.65 -6.18 -13.55
C VAL A 120 9.82 -6.67 -14.74
N ILE A 121 10.50 -7.15 -15.77
CA ILE A 121 9.87 -7.83 -16.90
C ILE A 121 9.81 -9.33 -16.60
N LEU A 122 8.61 -9.89 -16.63
CA LEU A 122 8.37 -11.32 -16.49
C LEU A 122 7.96 -11.94 -17.84
N SER A 123 8.41 -13.17 -18.09
CA SER A 123 7.99 -13.96 -19.23
C SER A 123 6.71 -14.72 -18.90
N SER A 124 5.61 -14.40 -19.58
CA SER A 124 4.31 -15.07 -19.43
C SER A 124 3.90 -15.79 -20.72
N PRO A 125 2.88 -16.67 -20.69
CA PRO A 125 2.31 -17.27 -21.90
C PRO A 125 1.79 -16.28 -22.94
N TYR A 126 1.49 -15.04 -22.53
CA TYR A 126 0.98 -13.97 -23.39
C TYR A 126 2.09 -12.97 -23.82
N GLY A 127 3.35 -13.31 -23.57
CA GLY A 127 4.51 -12.46 -23.85
C GLY A 127 5.11 -11.83 -22.61
N GLN A 128 5.95 -10.81 -22.82
CA GLN A 128 6.65 -10.11 -21.75
C GLN A 128 5.73 -9.11 -21.06
N VAL A 129 5.53 -9.27 -19.76
CA VAL A 129 4.61 -8.47 -18.95
C VAL A 129 5.32 -7.77 -17.80
N VAL A 130 4.80 -6.61 -17.44
CA VAL A 130 5.27 -5.82 -16.30
C VAL A 130 4.07 -5.49 -15.43
N TYR A 131 4.14 -5.87 -14.16
CA TYR A 131 3.09 -5.60 -13.19
C TYR A 131 3.32 -4.24 -12.56
N GLY A 132 2.25 -3.48 -12.37
CA GLY A 132 2.38 -2.10 -11.94
C GLY A 132 1.06 -1.37 -11.75
N VAL A 133 1.17 -0.04 -11.75
CA VAL A 133 0.07 0.90 -11.52
C VAL A 133 0.01 1.88 -12.68
N GLN A 134 -1.15 2.02 -13.30
CA GLN A 134 -1.46 3.14 -14.17
C GLN A 134 -2.18 4.22 -13.36
N TYR A 135 -1.78 5.49 -13.46
CA TYR A 135 -2.32 6.58 -12.67
C TYR A 135 -2.51 7.87 -13.46
N SER A 136 -3.50 8.66 -13.02
CA SER A 136 -3.86 9.96 -13.58
C SER A 136 -4.45 10.83 -12.47
N GLY A 137 -3.89 12.04 -12.31
CA GLY A 137 -4.28 12.92 -11.21
C GLY A 137 -4.05 12.27 -9.84
N SER A 138 -5.10 12.22 -9.02
CA SER A 138 -5.10 11.64 -7.67
C SER A 138 -5.61 10.20 -7.62
N GLN A 139 -5.73 9.52 -8.77
CA GLN A 139 -6.22 8.16 -8.85
C GLN A 139 -5.25 7.26 -9.62
N GLY A 140 -5.26 5.97 -9.29
CA GLY A 140 -4.53 4.93 -10.01
C GLY A 140 -5.27 3.60 -10.00
N ARG A 141 -4.77 2.66 -10.78
CA ARG A 141 -5.33 1.31 -10.90
C ARG A 141 -4.21 0.31 -11.15
N TRP A 142 -4.35 -0.87 -10.58
CA TRP A 142 -3.42 -1.97 -10.85
C TRP A 142 -3.68 -2.58 -12.21
N GLY A 143 -2.64 -3.18 -12.78
CA GLY A 143 -2.75 -3.99 -13.97
C GLY A 143 -1.38 -4.43 -14.45
N ASN A 144 -1.33 -4.87 -15.70
CA ASN A 144 -0.11 -5.32 -16.34
C ASN A 144 0.09 -4.67 -17.72
N PHE A 145 1.27 -4.15 -17.95
CA PHE A 145 1.70 -3.69 -19.26
C PHE A 145 2.28 -4.86 -20.06
N ASN A 146 1.72 -5.15 -21.22
CA ASN A 146 2.24 -6.16 -22.14
C ASN A 146 3.10 -5.49 -23.20
N ARG A 147 4.38 -5.88 -23.28
CA ARG A 147 5.34 -5.28 -24.21
C ARG A 147 5.10 -5.67 -25.67
N SER A 148 4.46 -6.81 -25.93
CA SER A 148 4.17 -7.29 -27.28
C SER A 148 3.01 -6.53 -27.91
N SER A 149 1.95 -6.24 -27.14
CA SER A 149 0.83 -5.41 -27.63
C SER A 149 1.02 -3.91 -27.37
N ASN A 150 2.02 -3.53 -26.57
CA ASN A 150 2.29 -2.16 -26.16
C ASN A 150 1.07 -1.49 -25.48
N LEU A 151 0.32 -2.29 -24.72
CA LEU A 151 -0.89 -1.86 -24.01
C LEU A 151 -0.81 -2.22 -22.53
N PHE A 152 -1.37 -1.34 -21.72
CA PHE A 152 -1.73 -1.64 -20.33
C PHE A 152 -3.07 -2.36 -20.28
N TYR A 153 -3.17 -3.42 -19.49
CA TYR A 153 -4.41 -4.15 -19.24
C TYR A 153 -4.76 -3.95 -17.77
N PRO A 154 -5.81 -3.20 -17.46
CA PRO A 154 -6.22 -2.95 -16.09
C PRO A 154 -6.76 -4.23 -15.45
N ASP A 155 -6.48 -4.39 -14.16
CA ASP A 155 -7.17 -5.39 -13.35
C ASP A 155 -8.63 -4.97 -13.13
N ASN A 156 -9.48 -5.92 -12.73
CA ASN A 156 -10.90 -5.67 -12.47
C ASN A 156 -11.18 -4.81 -11.21
N GLY A 157 -10.15 -4.28 -10.55
CA GLY A 157 -10.29 -3.44 -9.35
C GLY A 157 -10.78 -2.01 -9.63
N GLY A 158 -10.62 -1.52 -10.86
CA GLY A 158 -10.97 -0.15 -11.22
C GLY A 158 -10.00 0.89 -10.65
N TRP A 159 -10.44 2.15 -10.59
CA TRP A 159 -9.64 3.28 -10.12
C TRP A 159 -9.78 3.47 -8.60
N HIS A 160 -8.64 3.67 -7.95
CA HIS A 160 -8.50 3.89 -6.52
C HIS A 160 -7.80 5.23 -6.26
N PRO A 161 -8.09 5.92 -5.14
CA PRO A 161 -7.28 7.06 -4.72
C PRO A 161 -5.81 6.65 -4.54
N LEU A 162 -4.88 7.54 -4.86
CA LEU A 162 -3.49 7.37 -4.47
C LEU A 162 -3.35 7.54 -2.95
N ALA A 163 -2.41 6.83 -2.34
CA ALA A 163 -2.12 6.85 -0.91
C ALA A 163 -0.76 7.49 -0.61
#